data_AF-A0A061DCG4-F1
#
_entry.id   AF-A0A061DCG4-F1
#
_cell.length_a   1.000
_cell.length_b   1.000
_cell.length_c   1.000
_cell.angle_alpha   90.00
_cell.angle_beta   90.00
_cell.angle_gamma   90.00
#
_symmetry.space_group_name_H-M   'P 1'
#
loop_
_entity.id
_entity.type
_entity.pdbx_description
1 polymer ?
#
loop_
_entity_poly.entity_id
_entity_poly.type
_entity_poly.pdbx_seq_one_letter_code
_entity_poly.pdbx_strand_id
1 'polypeptide(L)'
;MTSFDVVDSCLEYLASQPNPVQFIDVLAGVLFEQEEPELSPAAKVELWVTLCNNRDVLVITDKSDPDMIAYATQIRKSGAQALRDGQYDLQGYETSNAAGSTAGVASHHARFMRFVDSSRMFCSNTMRMKKMNLLLLESLVKSADRFRIVMAIASHRYKGEQWYDVWNVL
;
A
#
# COMPACT_ATOMS: atom_id res chain seq x y z
N MET A 1 20.84 -6.92 6.95
CA MET A 1 19.55 -7.45 6.49
C MET A 1 18.50 -6.40 6.79
N THR A 2 18.03 -5.68 5.77
CA THR A 2 16.87 -4.80 5.87
C THR A 2 15.64 -5.68 6.14
N SER A 3 14.87 -5.41 7.19
CA SER A 3 13.64 -6.15 7.44
C SER A 3 12.67 -5.89 6.29
N PHE A 4 12.14 -6.96 5.69
CA PHE A 4 11.12 -6.86 4.66
C PHE A 4 9.84 -6.24 5.26
N ASP A 5 9.47 -5.06 4.75
CA ASP A 5 8.21 -4.41 5.09
C ASP A 5 7.27 -4.52 3.88
N VAL A 6 6.39 -5.53 3.93
CA VAL A 6 5.38 -5.81 2.90
C VAL A 6 4.57 -4.56 2.55
N VAL A 7 4.26 -3.72 3.54
CA VAL A 7 3.42 -2.53 3.33
C VAL A 7 4.16 -1.52 2.46
N ASP A 8 5.42 -1.20 2.78
CA ASP A 8 6.20 -0.25 1.98
C ASP A 8 6.48 -0.82 0.58
N SER A 9 6.76 -2.11 0.44
CA SER A 9 6.92 -2.75 -0.87
C SER A 9 5.64 -2.71 -1.71
N CYS A 10 4.46 -2.95 -1.14
CA CYS A 10 3.18 -2.77 -1.83
C CYS A 10 2.95 -1.32 -2.27
N LEU A 11 3.33 -0.36 -1.41
CA LEU A 11 3.22 1.06 -1.71
C LEU A 11 4.17 1.50 -2.83
N GLU A 12 5.39 0.96 -2.87
CA GLU A 12 6.34 1.16 -3.96
C GLU A 12 5.85 0.57 -5.27
N TYR A 13 5.37 -0.68 -5.23
CA TYR A 13 4.77 -1.32 -6.39
C TYR A 13 3.63 -0.46 -6.92
N LEU A 14 2.66 -0.07 -6.09
CA LEU A 14 1.55 0.79 -6.50
C LEU A 14 2.01 2.14 -7.06
N ALA A 15 3.07 2.74 -6.51
CA ALA A 15 3.63 4.00 -7.02
C ALA A 15 4.22 3.88 -8.43
N SER A 16 4.67 2.69 -8.82
CA SER A 16 5.17 2.41 -10.17
C SER A 16 4.06 2.19 -11.21
N GLN A 17 2.85 1.84 -10.77
CA GLN A 17 1.77 1.47 -11.68
C GLN A 17 1.03 2.71 -12.20
N PRO A 18 0.83 2.87 -13.52
CA PRO A 18 0.12 4.01 -14.07
C PRO A 18 -1.40 3.92 -13.86
N ASN A 19 -1.94 2.70 -13.84
CA ASN A 19 -3.37 2.39 -13.78
C ASN A 19 -3.75 1.68 -12.46
N PRO A 20 -5.04 1.61 -12.10
CA PRO A 20 -5.48 0.80 -10.97
C PRO A 20 -5.19 -0.68 -11.19
N VAL A 21 -4.64 -1.34 -10.18
CA VAL A 21 -4.21 -2.76 -10.24
C VAL A 21 -4.99 -3.56 -9.20
N GLN A 22 -5.31 -4.82 -9.48
CA GLN A 22 -6.00 -5.67 -8.50
C GLN A 22 -5.08 -5.96 -7.31
N PHE A 23 -5.66 -6.06 -6.12
CA PHE A 23 -4.90 -6.34 -4.91
C PHE A 23 -4.12 -7.66 -4.99
N ILE A 24 -4.72 -8.69 -5.59
CA ILE A 24 -4.06 -9.98 -5.81
C ILE A 24 -2.80 -9.85 -6.69
N ASP A 25 -2.83 -9.00 -7.71
CA ASP A 25 -1.69 -8.77 -8.59
C ASP A 25 -0.58 -7.97 -7.88
N VAL A 26 -0.96 -7.01 -7.02
CA VAL A 26 0.00 -6.27 -6.18
C VAL A 26 0.74 -7.24 -5.25
N LEU A 27 0.00 -8.11 -4.57
CA LEU A 27 0.57 -9.13 -3.70
C LEU A 27 1.48 -10.09 -4.46
N ALA A 28 1.02 -10.61 -5.59
CA ALA A 28 1.80 -11.53 -6.40
C ALA A 28 3.11 -10.89 -6.87
N GLY A 29 3.07 -9.64 -7.35
CA GLY A 29 4.27 -8.90 -7.76
C GLY A 29 5.27 -8.71 -6.62
N VAL A 30 4.80 -8.21 -5.48
CA VAL A 30 5.67 -7.91 -4.31
C VAL A 30 6.29 -9.16 -3.71
N LEU A 31 5.49 -10.22 -3.49
CA LEU A 31 5.99 -11.45 -2.89
C LEU A 31 6.94 -12.19 -3.83
N PHE A 32 6.66 -12.19 -5.13
CA PHE A 32 7.53 -12.78 -6.13
C PHE A 32 8.88 -12.06 -6.21
N GLU A 33 8.89 -10.72 -6.26
CA GLU A 33 10.14 -9.93 -6.33
C GLU A 33 11.02 -10.09 -5.09
N GLN A 34 10.44 -10.39 -3.93
CA GLN A 34 11.14 -10.51 -2.66
C GLN A 34 11.41 -11.96 -2.24
N GLU A 35 11.04 -12.94 -3.07
CA GLU A 35 11.15 -14.38 -2.79
C GLU A 35 10.43 -14.80 -1.48
N GLU A 36 9.35 -14.11 -1.13
CA GLU A 36 8.59 -14.32 0.11
C GLU A 36 7.42 -15.30 -0.11
N PRO A 37 7.06 -16.12 0.88
CA PRO A 37 5.96 -17.07 0.75
C PRO A 37 4.60 -16.37 0.66
N GLU A 38 3.60 -17.09 0.17
CA GLU A 38 2.23 -16.59 0.16
C GLU A 38 1.75 -16.25 1.58
N LEU A 39 1.13 -15.08 1.72
CA LEU A 39 0.53 -14.65 2.98
C LEU A 39 -0.70 -15.49 3.34
N SER A 40 -0.89 -15.73 4.64
CA SER A 40 -2.12 -16.33 5.16
C SER A 40 -3.35 -15.45 4.86
N PRO A 41 -4.57 -16.00 4.78
CA PRO A 41 -5.77 -15.20 4.52
C PRO A 41 -5.98 -14.05 5.52
N ALA A 42 -5.65 -14.27 6.80
CA ALA A 42 -5.72 -13.25 7.83
C ALA A 42 -4.70 -12.12 7.57
N ALA A 43 -3.45 -12.47 7.24
CA ALA A 43 -2.40 -11.49 6.94
C ALA A 43 -2.71 -10.69 5.66
N LYS A 44 -3.29 -11.34 4.63
CA LYS A 44 -3.75 -10.64 3.42
C LYS A 44 -4.78 -9.57 3.74
N VAL A 45 -5.72 -9.86 4.64
CA VAL A 45 -6.75 -8.89 4.99
C VAL A 45 -6.20 -7.79 5.90
N GLU A 46 -5.34 -8.12 6.86
CA GLU A 46 -4.66 -7.10 7.67
C GLU A 46 -3.90 -6.11 6.78
N LEU A 47 -3.18 -6.61 5.77
CA LEU A 47 -2.50 -5.79 4.77
C LEU A 47 -3.49 -4.96 3.95
N TRP A 48 -4.56 -5.56 3.45
CA TRP A 48 -5.60 -4.87 2.69
C TRP A 48 -6.23 -3.72 3.50
N VAL A 49 -6.56 -3.94 4.77
CA VAL A 49 -7.09 -2.92 5.69
C VAL A 49 -6.06 -1.81 5.94
N THR A 50 -4.79 -2.19 6.11
CA THR A 50 -3.68 -1.25 6.31
C THR A 50 -3.53 -0.33 5.11
N LEU A 51 -3.56 -0.89 3.89
CA LEU A 51 -3.53 -0.12 2.64
C LEU A 51 -4.78 0.75 2.48
N CYS A 52 -5.97 0.24 2.80
CA CYS A 52 -7.22 1.02 2.80
C CYS A 52 -7.19 2.24 3.74
N ASN A 53 -6.44 2.15 4.83
CA ASN A 53 -6.28 3.24 5.80
C ASN A 53 -5.15 4.21 5.43
N ASN A 54 -4.34 3.89 4.43
CA ASN A 54 -3.34 4.80 3.93
C ASN A 54 -4.00 5.93 3.10
N ARG A 55 -3.74 7.19 3.48
CA ARG A 55 -4.28 8.37 2.80
C ARG A 55 -3.88 8.49 1.33
N ASP A 56 -2.76 7.88 0.97
CA ASP A 56 -2.18 7.94 -0.36
C ASP A 56 -2.67 6.78 -1.24
N VAL A 57 -3.53 5.89 -0.74
CA VAL A 57 -4.11 4.77 -1.49
C VAL A 57 -5.62 4.95 -1.63
N LEU A 58 -6.09 4.85 -2.87
CA LEU A 58 -7.49 4.75 -3.23
C LEU A 58 -7.82 3.29 -3.55
N VAL A 59 -8.81 2.74 -2.85
CA VAL A 59 -9.33 1.40 -3.11
C VAL A 59 -10.68 1.51 -3.79
N ILE A 60 -10.81 0.84 -4.93
CA ILE A 60 -11.98 0.79 -5.78
C ILE A 60 -12.51 -0.64 -5.72
N THR A 61 -13.70 -0.78 -5.14
CA THR A 61 -14.39 -2.06 -5.03
C THR A 61 -15.57 -2.10 -6.00
N ASP A 62 -15.96 -3.30 -6.43
CA ASP A 62 -17.20 -3.45 -7.19
C ASP A 62 -18.42 -3.13 -6.30
N LYS A 63 -19.39 -2.39 -6.84
CA LYS A 63 -20.62 -1.99 -6.12
C LYS A 63 -21.69 -3.07 -6.15
N SER A 64 -21.44 -4.18 -6.82
CA SER A 64 -22.38 -5.30 -6.99
C SER A 64 -22.74 -6.00 -5.67
N ASP A 65 -21.97 -5.79 -4.59
CA ASP A 65 -22.15 -6.50 -3.32
C ASP A 65 -22.18 -5.55 -2.09
N PRO A 66 -23.35 -4.97 -1.75
CA PRO A 66 -23.47 -3.99 -0.67
C PRO A 66 -23.16 -4.56 0.71
N ASP A 67 -23.41 -5.85 0.93
CA ASP A 67 -23.14 -6.52 2.20
C ASP A 67 -21.63 -6.62 2.46
N MET A 68 -20.85 -6.99 1.44
CA MET A 68 -19.39 -7.03 1.54
C MET A 68 -18.79 -5.64 1.75
N ILE A 69 -19.38 -4.60 1.14
CA ILE A 69 -18.95 -3.21 1.34
C ILE A 69 -19.22 -2.76 2.79
N ALA A 70 -20.40 -3.08 3.33
CA ALA A 70 -20.74 -2.77 4.71
C ALA A 70 -19.79 -3.46 5.69
N TYR A 71 -19.53 -4.74 5.48
CA TYR A 71 -18.60 -5.53 6.29
C TYR A 71 -17.16 -5.00 6.20
N ALA A 72 -16.68 -4.71 4.99
CA ALA A 72 -15.37 -4.08 4.78
C ALA A 72 -15.25 -2.72 5.49
N THR A 73 -16.32 -1.91 5.46
CA THR A 73 -16.37 -0.62 6.14
C THR A 73 -16.32 -0.78 7.66
N GLN A 74 -16.97 -1.82 8.20
CA GLN A 74 -16.92 -2.13 9.63
C GLN A 74 -15.51 -2.53 10.06
N ILE A 75 -14.86 -3.46 9.35
CA ILE A 75 -13.47 -3.88 9.63
C ILE A 75 -12.53 -2.68 9.57
N ARG A 76 -12.71 -1.79 8.59
CA ARG A 76 -11.90 -0.59 8.45
C ARG A 76 -12.01 0.33 9.68
N LYS A 77 -13.23 0.49 10.22
CA LYS A 77 -13.50 1.32 11.39
C LYS A 77 -12.98 0.73 12.70
N SER A 78 -13.04 -0.59 12.87
CA SER A 78 -12.50 -1.27 14.06
C SER A 78 -10.96 -1.31 14.07
N GLY A 79 -10.33 -1.13 12.91
CA GLY A 79 -8.87 -1.03 12.78
C GLY A 79 -8.16 -2.39 12.90
N ALA A 80 -6.84 -2.38 12.68
CA ALA A 80 -6.00 -3.58 12.71
C ALA A 80 -5.98 -4.29 14.09
N GLN A 81 -6.42 -3.61 15.14
CA GLN A 81 -6.41 -4.16 16.50
C GLN A 81 -7.50 -5.24 16.69
N ALA A 82 -8.68 -5.08 16.08
CA ALA A 82 -9.74 -6.10 16.11
C ALA A 82 -9.38 -7.37 15.30
N LEU A 83 -8.51 -7.24 14.29
CA LEU A 83 -7.99 -8.36 13.52
C LEU A 83 -7.06 -9.27 14.35
N ARG A 84 -6.27 -8.67 15.26
CA ARG A 84 -5.31 -9.39 16.12
C ARG A 84 -5.97 -10.16 17.26
N ASP A 85 -7.11 -9.69 17.75
CA ASP A 85 -7.87 -10.32 18.84
C ASP A 85 -8.78 -11.47 18.36
N GLY A 86 -8.64 -11.91 17.11
CA GLY A 86 -9.42 -13.04 16.57
C GLY A 86 -10.88 -12.70 16.24
N GLN A 87 -11.29 -11.43 16.29
CA GLN A 87 -12.61 -10.97 15.85
C GLN A 87 -12.76 -10.86 14.32
N TYR A 88 -11.82 -11.45 13.59
CA TYR A 88 -11.96 -11.67 12.15
C TYR A 88 -12.98 -12.78 11.80
N ASP A 89 -13.74 -13.22 12.80
CA ASP A 89 -14.83 -14.15 12.62
C ASP A 89 -16.07 -13.39 12.11
N LEU A 90 -16.40 -13.63 10.83
CA LEU A 90 -17.60 -13.13 10.14
C LEU A 90 -18.92 -13.43 10.90
N GLN A 91 -18.88 -14.30 11.91
CA GLN A 91 -19.99 -14.65 12.81
C GLN A 91 -20.68 -13.42 13.43
N GLY A 92 -19.95 -12.33 13.70
CA GLY A 92 -20.51 -11.12 14.32
C GLY A 92 -21.46 -10.30 13.43
N TYR A 93 -21.44 -10.49 12.10
CA TYR A 93 -22.36 -9.81 11.18
C TYR A 93 -23.69 -10.57 11.00
N GLU A 94 -23.80 -11.81 11.52
CA GLU A 94 -24.97 -12.67 11.40
C GLU A 94 -26.05 -12.47 12.49
N THR A 95 -26.15 -11.31 13.14
CA THR A 95 -27.32 -11.05 14.00
C THR A 95 -28.59 -10.65 13.24
N SER A 96 -28.57 -10.50 11.91
CA SER A 96 -29.77 -10.04 11.18
C SER A 96 -30.46 -11.04 10.27
N ASN A 97 -29.82 -11.98 9.55
CA ASN A 97 -30.54 -12.80 8.58
C ASN A 97 -29.84 -14.13 8.22
N ALA A 98 -29.98 -15.15 9.07
CA ALA A 98 -30.14 -16.58 8.71
C ALA A 98 -29.62 -17.48 9.83
N ALA A 99 -30.52 -18.25 10.42
CA ALA A 99 -30.16 -19.27 11.38
C ALA A 99 -29.40 -20.42 10.69
N GLY A 100 -28.20 -20.72 11.21
CA GLY A 100 -27.66 -22.08 11.30
C GLY A 100 -27.11 -22.71 10.01
N SER A 101 -25.80 -22.63 9.82
CA SER A 101 -25.00 -23.69 9.18
C SER A 101 -23.52 -23.32 9.22
N THR A 102 -22.67 -24.18 9.79
CA THR A 102 -21.19 -24.07 9.70
C THR A 102 -20.68 -24.15 8.25
N ALA A 103 -21.47 -24.66 7.30
CA ALA A 103 -21.17 -24.61 5.87
C ALA A 103 -21.44 -23.23 5.24
N GLY A 104 -22.29 -22.39 5.86
CA GLY A 104 -22.53 -21.00 5.44
C GLY A 104 -21.31 -20.11 5.71
N VAL A 105 -20.68 -20.25 6.87
CA VAL A 105 -19.55 -19.41 7.31
C VAL A 105 -18.32 -19.54 6.41
N ALA A 106 -17.96 -20.76 6.00
CA ALA A 106 -16.86 -20.99 5.05
C ALA A 106 -17.13 -20.36 3.67
N SER A 107 -18.41 -20.35 3.24
CA SER A 107 -18.81 -19.73 1.98
C SER A 107 -18.72 -18.20 2.02
N HIS A 108 -19.04 -17.59 3.17
CA HIS A 108 -18.92 -16.15 3.39
C HIS A 108 -17.47 -15.69 3.47
N HIS A 109 -16.60 -16.45 4.14
CA HIS A 109 -15.18 -16.15 4.17
C HIS A 109 -14.56 -16.21 2.76
N ALA A 110 -14.87 -17.24 1.99
CA ALA A 110 -14.41 -17.36 0.60
C ALA A 110 -14.94 -16.22 -0.29
N ARG A 111 -16.19 -15.78 -0.09
CA ARG A 111 -16.78 -14.62 -0.79
C ARG A 111 -16.07 -13.32 -0.44
N PHE A 112 -15.76 -13.09 0.84
CA PHE A 112 -15.04 -11.89 1.27
C PHE A 112 -13.60 -11.88 0.76
N MET A 113 -12.90 -13.02 0.77
CA MET A 113 -11.57 -13.12 0.17
C MET A 113 -11.59 -12.77 -1.32
N ARG A 114 -12.57 -13.28 -2.08
CA ARG A 114 -12.75 -12.88 -3.49
C ARG A 114 -13.01 -11.39 -3.67
N PHE A 115 -13.76 -10.78 -2.74
CA PHE A 115 -14.00 -9.34 -2.75
C PHE A 115 -12.70 -8.55 -2.50
N VAL A 116 -11.89 -8.98 -1.54
CA VAL A 116 -10.55 -8.41 -1.25
C VAL A 116 -9.63 -8.56 -2.48
N ASP A 117 -9.54 -9.75 -3.05
CA ASP A 117 -8.66 -10.04 -4.19
C ASP A 117 -9.04 -9.23 -5.44
N SER A 118 -10.34 -9.04 -5.68
CA SER A 118 -10.85 -8.29 -6.83
C SER A 118 -10.83 -6.76 -6.65
N SER A 119 -10.56 -6.28 -5.44
CA SER A 119 -10.43 -4.85 -5.15
C SER A 119 -9.28 -4.25 -5.95
N ARG A 120 -9.53 -3.13 -6.63
CA ARG A 120 -8.52 -2.41 -7.39
C ARG A 120 -7.92 -1.29 -6.56
N MET A 121 -6.60 -1.20 -6.52
CA MET A 121 -5.87 -0.20 -5.77
C MET A 121 -5.15 0.77 -6.69
N PHE A 122 -5.11 2.03 -6.28
CA PHE A 122 -4.43 3.10 -6.99
C PHE A 122 -3.78 4.03 -5.97
N CYS A 123 -2.60 4.57 -6.26
CA CYS A 123 -1.92 5.47 -5.33
C CYS A 123 -2.01 6.94 -5.79
N SER A 124 -1.83 7.86 -4.85
CA SER A 124 -1.90 9.29 -5.08
C SER A 124 -0.76 9.77 -5.98
N ASN A 125 -1.03 10.77 -6.82
CA ASN A 125 0.01 11.39 -7.66
C ASN A 125 1.14 11.99 -6.82
N THR A 126 0.82 12.50 -5.63
CA THR A 126 1.83 13.01 -4.69
C THR A 126 2.82 11.93 -4.30
N MET A 127 2.34 10.72 -3.99
CA MET A 127 3.17 9.59 -3.64
C MET A 127 4.02 9.11 -4.82
N ARG A 128 3.42 9.01 -6.01
CA ARG A 128 4.14 8.68 -7.25
C ARG A 128 5.30 9.64 -7.51
N MET A 129 5.02 10.95 -7.44
CA MET A 129 6.03 11.98 -7.65
C MET A 129 7.14 11.93 -6.60
N LYS A 130 6.80 11.66 -5.32
CA LYS A 130 7.80 11.51 -4.26
C LYS A 130 8.73 10.31 -4.53
N LYS A 131 8.19 9.13 -4.82
CA LYS A 131 9.00 7.93 -5.11
C LYS A 131 9.81 8.10 -6.40
N MET A 132 9.24 8.68 -7.46
CA MET A 132 9.97 9.02 -8.68
C MET A 132 11.13 9.99 -8.40
N ASN A 133 10.90 11.03 -7.60
CA ASN A 133 11.95 11.98 -7.24
C ASN A 133 13.06 11.34 -6.40
N LEU A 134 12.72 10.39 -5.51
CA LEU A 134 13.72 9.63 -4.74
C LEU A 134 14.58 8.76 -5.67
N LEU A 135 13.97 8.03 -6.61
CA LEU A 135 14.70 7.23 -7.60
C LEU A 135 15.62 8.11 -8.46
N LEU A 136 15.14 9.29 -8.88
CA LEU A 136 15.96 10.26 -9.59
C LEU A 136 17.10 10.75 -8.71
N LEU A 137 16.85 11.14 -7.46
CA LEU A 137 17.88 11.60 -6.53
C LEU A 137 18.94 10.53 -6.27
N GLU A 138 18.56 9.28 -6.05
CA GLU A 138 19.53 8.18 -5.93
C GLU A 138 20.37 8.00 -7.19
N SER A 139 19.74 8.08 -8.37
CA SER A 139 20.46 8.01 -9.65
C SER A 139 21.40 9.20 -9.86
N LEU A 140 21.02 10.38 -9.35
CA LEU A 140 21.79 11.62 -9.44
C LEU A 140 22.97 11.61 -8.46
N VAL A 141 22.78 11.13 -7.23
CA VAL A 141 23.83 10.99 -6.20
C VAL A 141 24.87 9.95 -6.63
N LYS A 142 24.46 8.90 -7.36
CA LYS A 142 25.39 7.90 -7.93
C LYS A 142 26.23 8.44 -9.10
N SER A 143 25.87 9.58 -9.70
CA SER A 143 26.61 10.24 -10.77
C SER A 143 27.19 11.57 -10.28
N ALA A 144 28.49 11.58 -9.95
CA ALA A 144 29.18 12.76 -9.40
C ALA A 144 28.93 14.04 -10.21
N ASP A 145 28.87 13.92 -11.54
CA ASP A 145 28.63 15.07 -12.44
C ASP A 145 27.19 15.58 -12.41
N ARG A 146 26.19 14.68 -12.27
CA ARG A 146 24.79 15.10 -12.22
C ARG A 146 24.40 15.67 -10.85
N PHE A 147 24.96 15.15 -9.75
CA PHE A 147 24.82 15.76 -8.42
C PHE A 147 25.39 17.19 -8.41
N ARG A 148 26.57 17.41 -9.02
CA ARG A 148 27.16 18.75 -9.17
C ARG A 148 26.26 19.71 -9.95
N ILE A 149 25.65 19.26 -11.04
CA ILE A 149 24.72 20.08 -11.84
C ILE A 149 23.46 20.44 -11.03
N VAL A 150 22.88 19.49 -10.30
CA VAL A 150 21.70 19.73 -9.47
C VAL A 150 22.02 20.68 -8.31
N MET A 151 23.16 20.51 -7.65
CA MET A 151 23.64 21.43 -6.61
C MET A 151 23.99 22.81 -7.19
N ALA A 152 24.49 22.89 -8.42
CA ALA A 152 24.71 24.15 -9.12
C ALA A 152 23.37 24.86 -9.44
N ILE A 153 22.34 24.13 -9.86
CA ILE A 153 21.00 24.68 -10.11
C ILE A 153 20.32 25.11 -8.80
N ALA A 154 20.43 24.30 -7.75
CA ALA A 154 19.90 24.61 -6.42
C ALA A 154 20.61 25.84 -5.85
N SER A 155 21.93 25.88 -5.83
CA SER A 155 22.70 27.05 -5.37
C SER A 155 22.38 28.31 -6.20
N HIS A 156 22.13 28.18 -7.51
CA HIS A 156 21.70 29.32 -8.32
C HIS A 156 20.28 29.81 -8.02
N ARG A 157 19.37 28.93 -7.57
CA ARG A 157 18.02 29.32 -7.11
C ARG A 157 18.04 29.91 -5.69
N TYR A 158 18.97 29.47 -4.85
CA TYR A 158 19.15 29.97 -3.49
C TYR A 158 20.22 31.07 -3.37
N LYS A 159 20.66 31.66 -4.49
CA LYS A 159 21.63 32.79 -4.57
C LYS A 159 21.19 34.09 -3.85
N GLY A 160 20.09 34.06 -3.10
CA GLY A 160 19.71 35.10 -2.14
C GLY A 160 20.21 34.85 -0.71
N GLU A 161 20.67 33.64 -0.37
CA GLU A 161 21.28 33.34 0.92
C GLU A 161 22.76 33.02 0.74
N GLN A 162 23.61 33.89 1.27
CA GLN A 162 25.07 33.88 1.12
C GLN A 162 25.67 32.60 1.70
N TRP A 163 26.08 31.67 0.84
CA TRP A 163 27.05 30.62 1.14
C TRP A 163 28.36 30.92 0.41
N TYR A 164 28.99 32.04 0.78
CA TYR A 164 30.41 32.28 0.47
C TYR A 164 31.19 31.82 1.69
N ASP A 165 31.88 30.66 1.60
CA ASP A 165 33.20 30.42 2.22
C ASP A 165 33.71 28.96 2.22
N VAL A 166 33.01 27.99 1.59
CA VAL A 166 33.43 26.58 1.72
C VAL A 166 34.32 26.05 0.56
N TRP A 167 34.62 26.83 -0.47
CA TRP A 167 35.33 26.32 -1.66
C TRP A 167 36.77 26.81 -1.87
N ASN A 168 37.44 27.34 -0.84
CA ASN A 168 38.87 27.69 -0.90
C ASN A 168 39.83 26.63 -0.31
N VAL A 169 39.40 25.37 -0.21
CA VAL A 169 40.31 24.27 0.10
C VAL A 169 39.96 23.07 -0.78
N LEU A 170 40.59 23.01 -1.96
CA LEU A 170 41.03 21.79 -2.66
C LEU A 170 41.94 22.18 -3.82
#